data_AF-A0AA35U577-F1
#
_entry.id   AF-A0AA35U577-F1
#
_cell.length_a   1.000
_cell.length_b   1.000
_cell.length_c   1.000
_cell.angle_alpha   90.00
_cell.angle_beta   90.00
_cell.angle_gamma   90.00
#
_symmetry.space_group_name_H-M   'P 1'
#
loop_
_entity.id
_entity.type
_entity.pdbx_description
1 polymer ?
#
loop_
_entity_poly.entity_id
_entity_poly.type
_entity_poly.pdbx_seq_one_letter_code
_entity_poly.pdbx_strand_id
1 'polypeptide(L)'
;MHETEGQLILNGSYDVGFSMDLALKDLGFADQFSKEFGVPLNLSNKVKQIFEEGHQRYGGEAQSTQIVKLLEDALGTDLRADGYPSRLE
;
A
#
# COMPACT_ATOMS: atom_id res chain seq x y z
N MET A 1 11.22 -7.84 7.99
CA MET A 1 10.03 -7.40 7.22
C MET A 1 8.78 -7.21 8.08
N HIS A 2 8.53 -8.03 9.13
CA HIS A 2 7.45 -7.75 10.10
C HIS A 2 7.78 -6.63 11.12
N GLU A 3 8.99 -6.07 11.07
CA GLU A 3 9.50 -5.13 12.07
C GLU A 3 9.50 -3.66 11.64
N THR A 4 9.07 -3.30 10.43
CA THR A 4 9.18 -1.91 9.98
C THR A 4 7.83 -1.30 9.71
N GLU A 5 7.12 -1.66 8.66
CA GLU A 5 5.97 -0.88 8.20
C GLU A 5 4.66 -1.15 8.95
N GLY A 6 4.47 -2.38 9.44
CA GLY A 6 3.29 -2.77 10.21
C GLY A 6 3.09 -1.91 11.46
N GLN A 7 4.19 -1.45 12.06
CA GLN A 7 4.14 -0.55 13.22
C GLN A 7 3.41 0.76 12.89
N LEU A 8 3.59 1.29 11.69
CA LEU A 8 2.98 2.54 11.24
C LEU A 8 1.49 2.37 10.94
N ILE A 9 1.07 1.17 10.54
CA ILE A 9 -0.34 0.80 10.39
C ILE A 9 -1.00 0.73 11.77
N LEU A 10 -0.35 0.05 12.72
CA LEU A 10 -0.86 -0.11 14.09
C LEU A 10 -0.85 1.22 14.87
N ASN A 11 0.06 2.14 14.54
CA ASN A 11 0.03 3.52 15.04
C ASN A 11 -1.02 4.39 14.30
N GLY A 12 -1.25 4.13 13.01
CA GLY A 12 -2.16 4.89 12.17
C GLY A 12 -1.53 6.05 11.40
N SER A 13 -0.21 6.21 11.46
CA SER A 13 0.49 7.23 10.67
C SER A 13 0.61 6.84 9.20
N TYR A 14 0.75 5.53 8.92
CA TYR A 14 1.09 4.98 7.60
C TYR A 14 2.39 5.57 7.00
N ASP A 15 3.15 6.38 7.73
CA ASP A 15 4.23 7.23 7.21
C ASP A 15 5.51 6.42 6.94
N VAL A 16 5.55 5.79 5.77
CA VAL A 16 6.71 5.04 5.26
C VAL A 16 7.61 5.86 4.34
N GLY A 17 7.27 7.12 4.09
CA GLY A 17 7.98 7.97 3.14
C GLY A 17 7.89 7.50 1.68
N PHE A 18 6.87 6.72 1.34
CA PHE A 18 6.67 6.16 -0.01
C PHE A 18 5.20 6.26 -0.41
N SER A 19 4.92 7.09 -1.41
CA SER A 19 3.56 7.45 -1.81
C SER A 19 2.86 6.38 -2.66
N MET A 20 1.53 6.45 -2.76
CA MET A 20 0.74 5.60 -3.65
C MET A 20 1.11 5.81 -5.12
N ASP A 21 1.44 7.03 -5.53
CA ASP A 21 1.91 7.30 -6.90
C ASP A 21 3.22 6.56 -7.22
N LEU A 22 4.18 6.55 -6.28
CA LEU A 22 5.42 5.81 -6.47
C LEU A 22 5.18 4.30 -6.52
N ALA A 23 4.30 3.78 -5.67
CA ALA A 23 3.89 2.37 -5.70
C ALA A 23 3.23 1.99 -7.02
N LEU A 24 2.28 2.81 -7.52
CA LEU A 24 1.60 2.57 -8.79
C LEU A 24 2.54 2.70 -9.99
N LYS A 25 3.50 3.61 -9.95
CA LYS A 25 4.55 3.72 -10.98
C LYS A 25 5.36 2.42 -11.07
N ASP A 26 5.83 1.89 -9.94
CA ASP A 26 6.61 0.65 -9.92
C ASP A 26 5.77 -0.58 -10.33
N LEU A 27 4.52 -0.68 -9.88
CA LEU A 27 3.56 -1.71 -10.33
C LEU A 27 3.26 -1.58 -11.83
N GLY A 28 3.23 -0.35 -12.36
CA GLY A 28 3.12 -0.06 -13.78
C GLY A 28 4.28 -0.61 -14.59
N PHE A 29 5.52 -0.44 -14.12
CA PHE A 29 6.70 -1.04 -14.76
C PHE A 29 6.65 -2.56 -14.76
N ALA A 30 6.26 -3.18 -13.64
CA ALA A 30 6.13 -4.63 -13.56
C ALA A 30 5.07 -5.17 -14.53
N ASP A 31 3.91 -4.52 -14.63
CA ASP A 31 2.85 -4.87 -15.58
C ASP A 31 3.32 -4.72 -17.04
N GLN A 32 4.02 -3.63 -17.37
CA GLN A 32 4.57 -3.40 -18.71
C GLN A 32 5.55 -4.51 -19.11
N PHE A 33 6.54 -4.81 -18.28
CA PHE A 33 7.51 -5.88 -18.57
C PHE A 33 6.83 -7.25 -18.65
N SER A 34 5.83 -7.52 -17.82
CA SER A 34 5.09 -8.79 -17.88
C SER A 34 4.44 -9.02 -19.24
N LYS A 35 3.90 -7.97 -19.86
CA LYS A 35 3.29 -8.02 -21.19
C LYS A 35 4.34 -8.16 -22.28
N GLU A 36 5.45 -7.43 -22.17
CA GLU A 36 6.56 -7.49 -23.13
C GLU A 36 7.20 -8.89 -23.19
N PHE A 37 7.40 -9.52 -22.04
CA PHE A 37 8.06 -10.84 -21.94
C PHE A 37 7.07 -12.02 -21.89
N GLY A 38 5.76 -11.78 -21.99
CA GLY A 38 4.74 -12.83 -21.95
C GLY A 38 4.65 -13.58 -20.63
N VAL A 39 4.96 -12.93 -19.49
CA VAL A 39 4.97 -13.54 -18.15
C VAL A 39 3.64 -13.24 -17.43
N PRO A 40 2.87 -14.25 -17.00
CA PRO A 40 1.58 -14.03 -16.36
C PRO A 40 1.71 -13.68 -14.86
N LEU A 41 1.78 -12.39 -14.53
CA LEU A 41 1.91 -11.90 -13.14
C LEU A 41 0.55 -11.68 -12.44
N ASN A 42 -0.25 -12.74 -12.30
CA ASN A 42 -1.63 -12.64 -11.76
C ASN A 42 -1.72 -11.99 -10.37
N LEU A 43 -0.80 -12.28 -9.46
CA LEU A 43 -0.78 -11.67 -8.13
C LEU A 43 -0.43 -10.17 -8.20
N SER A 44 0.58 -9.80 -8.99
CA SER A 44 0.97 -8.40 -9.19
C SER A 44 -0.19 -7.58 -9.75
N ASN A 45 -0.93 -8.13 -10.71
CA ASN A 45 -2.10 -7.46 -11.28
C ASN A 45 -3.20 -7.20 -10.25
N LYS A 46 -3.42 -8.15 -9.32
CA LYS A 46 -4.36 -7.94 -8.20
C LYS A 46 -3.86 -6.88 -7.23
N VAL A 47 -2.58 -6.89 -6.90
CA VAL A 47 -1.96 -5.85 -6.07
C VAL A 47 -2.14 -4.48 -6.72
N LYS A 48 -1.82 -4.34 -8.01
CA LYS A 48 -2.03 -3.09 -8.78
C LYS A 48 -3.47 -2.60 -8.72
N GLN A 49 -4.46 -3.48 -8.92
CA GLN A 49 -5.87 -3.11 -8.83
C GLN A 49 -6.25 -2.58 -7.44
N ILE A 50 -5.76 -3.21 -6.38
CA ILE A 50 -6.00 -2.76 -5.01
C ILE A 50 -5.36 -1.39 -4.79
N PHE A 51 -4.13 -1.18 -5.25
CA PHE A 51 -3.46 0.13 -5.18
C PHE A 51 -4.15 1.21 -6.02
N GLU A 52 -4.74 0.87 -7.17
CA GLU A 52 -5.56 1.80 -7.97
C GLU A 52 -6.83 2.23 -7.20
N GLU A 53 -7.48 1.30 -6.49
CA GLU A 53 -8.60 1.61 -5.59
C GLU A 53 -8.15 2.53 -4.44
N GLY A 54 -7.03 2.20 -3.79
CA GLY A 54 -6.44 3.01 -2.73
C GLY A 54 -6.14 4.44 -3.21
N HIS A 55 -5.53 4.57 -4.39
CA HIS A 55 -5.21 5.86 -5.00
C HIS A 55 -6.48 6.67 -5.29
N GLN A 56 -7.53 6.04 -5.83
CA GLN A 56 -8.81 6.72 -6.07
C GLN A 56 -9.46 7.22 -4.78
N ARG A 57 -9.32 6.47 -3.68
CA ARG A 57 -9.97 6.78 -2.41
C ARG A 57 -9.20 7.77 -1.54
N TYR A 58 -7.87 7.69 -1.52
CA TYR A 58 -7.01 8.43 -0.60
C TYR A 58 -6.07 9.44 -1.28
N GLY A 59 -5.92 9.37 -2.60
CA GLY A 59 -5.05 10.25 -3.39
C GLY A 59 -3.62 9.73 -3.56
N GLY A 60 -2.92 10.22 -4.59
CA GLY A 60 -1.58 9.76 -4.95
C GLY A 60 -0.47 10.08 -3.95
N GLU A 61 -0.60 11.20 -3.22
CA GLU A 61 0.32 11.62 -2.16
C GLU A 61 0.11 10.83 -0.84
N ALA A 62 -0.97 10.03 -0.74
CA ALA A 62 -1.16 9.16 0.41
C ALA A 62 -0.04 8.12 0.50
N GLN A 63 0.24 7.66 1.71
CA GLN A 63 1.30 6.67 1.92
C GLN A 63 0.87 5.31 1.39
N SER A 64 1.80 4.57 0.79
CA SER A 64 1.53 3.25 0.22
C SER A 64 0.98 2.25 1.25
N THR A 65 1.41 2.30 2.50
CA THR A 65 0.88 1.42 3.57
C THR A 65 -0.54 1.76 4.00
N GLN A 66 -1.03 2.97 3.67
CA GLN A 66 -2.44 3.35 3.85
C GLN A 66 -3.37 2.49 2.99
N ILE A 67 -2.85 1.65 2.10
CA ILE A 67 -3.64 0.64 1.40
C ILE A 67 -4.44 -0.26 2.34
N VAL A 68 -3.92 -0.53 3.55
CA VAL A 68 -4.62 -1.32 4.57
C VAL A 68 -5.88 -0.61 5.07
N LYS A 69 -5.96 0.71 4.94
CA LYS A 69 -7.14 1.49 5.30
C LYS A 69 -8.37 1.14 4.46
N LEU A 70 -8.20 0.55 3.27
CA LEU A 70 -9.34 0.01 2.52
C LEU A 70 -10.09 -1.05 3.33
N LEU A 71 -9.36 -1.92 4.03
CA LEU A 71 -9.93 -2.96 4.88
C LEU A 71 -10.57 -2.37 6.14
N GLU A 72 -9.87 -1.41 6.77
CA GLU A 72 -10.39 -0.71 7.95
C GLU A 72 -11.72 0.01 7.64
N ASP A 73 -11.77 0.71 6.51
CA ASP A 73 -12.96 1.42 6.05
C ASP A 73 -14.09 0.45 5.66
N ALA A 74 -13.77 -0.69 5.05
CA ALA A 74 -14.76 -1.71 4.68
C ALA A 74 -15.41 -2.38 5.89
N LEU A 75 -14.66 -2.52 6.98
CA LEU A 75 -15.12 -3.19 8.21
C LEU A 75 -15.51 -2.20 9.32
N GLY A 76 -15.33 -0.90 9.11
CA GLY A 76 -15.54 0.13 10.13
C GLY A 76 -14.70 -0.09 11.39
N THR A 77 -13.53 -0.70 11.25
CA THR A 77 -12.67 -1.11 12.37
C THR A 77 -11.24 -0.69 12.10
N ASP A 78 -10.70 0.20 12.94
CA ASP A 78 -9.30 0.58 12.84
C ASP A 78 -8.39 -0.53 13.43
N LEU A 79 -7.27 -0.80 12.79
CA LEU A 79 -6.27 -1.78 13.22
C LEU A 79 -5.26 -1.17 14.21
N ARG A 80 -5.68 -0.25 15.08
CA ARG A 80 -4.75 0.45 15.99
C ARG A 80 -4.37 -0.41 17.19
N ALA A 81 -3.14 -0.22 17.65
CA ALA A 81 -2.65 -0.79 18.91
C ALA A 81 -1.67 0.17 19.61
N ASP A 82 -1.66 0.12 20.94
CA ASP A 82 -0.76 0.95 21.75
C ASP A 82 0.70 0.48 21.64
N GLY A 83 1.64 1.40 21.87
CA GLY A 83 3.07 1.08 21.94
C GLY A 83 3.81 1.08 20.60
N TYR A 84 3.15 1.41 19.49
CA TYR A 84 3.77 1.52 18.18
C TYR A 84 4.14 2.97 17.82
N PRO A 85 5.34 3.21 17.24
CA PRO A 85 5.80 4.55 16.86
C PRO A 85 5.08 5.07 15.61
N SER A 86 5.02 6.40 15.47
CA SER A 86 4.43 7.05 14.29
C SER A 86 5.38 7.18 13.11
N ARG A 87 6.67 6.88 13.30
CA ARG A 87 7.73 6.87 12.26
C ARG A 87 8.75 5.79 12.56
N LEU A 88 9.45 5.34 11.53
CA LEU A 88 10.59 4.42 11.66
C LEU A 88 11.88 5.21 11.80
N GLU A 89 12.78 4.70 12.64
CA GLU A 89 14.16 5.19 12.83
C GLU A 89 15.13 4.55 11.83
#